data_AF-Q0DMJ0-F1
#
_entry.id   AF-Q0DMJ0-F1
#
_cell.length_a   1.000
_cell.length_b   1.000
_cell.length_c   1.000
_cell.angle_alpha   90.00
_cell.angle_beta   90.00
_cell.angle_gamma   90.00
#
_symmetry.space_group_name_H-M   'P 1'
#
loop_
_entity.id
_entity.type
_entity.pdbx_description
1 polymer ?
#
loop_
_entity_poly.entity_id
_entity_poly.type
_entity_poly.pdbx_seq_one_letter_code
_entity_poly.pdbx_strand_id
1 'polypeptide(L)'
;ALHIFSPKHSGVFVEEKSFTYLYQEGDNVTLMEPETFEQLEVSKELFGKTAAYLKDEMKVTLQYFDGRPMSASVPPRVTCTVVEAQPHSKGITAQPQ
;
A
#
# COMPACT_ATOMS: atom_id res chain seq x y z
N ALA A 1 -19.35 -16.71 -5.80
CA ALA A 1 -18.67 -16.56 -4.50
C ALA A 1 -17.18 -16.52 -4.77
N LEU A 2 -16.54 -15.36 -4.61
CA LEU A 2 -15.10 -15.21 -4.83
C LEU A 2 -14.40 -15.70 -3.55
N HIS A 3 -13.88 -16.93 -3.59
CA HIS A 3 -13.01 -17.46 -2.55
C HIS A 3 -11.69 -16.69 -2.57
N ILE A 4 -11.57 -15.69 -1.71
CA ILE A 4 -10.28 -15.07 -1.41
C ILE A 4 -9.53 -16.07 -0.53
N PHE A 5 -8.55 -16.71 -1.14
CA PHE A 5 -7.56 -17.56 -0.49
C PHE A 5 -6.83 -16.72 0.57
N SER A 6 -7.21 -16.86 1.84
CA SER A 6 -6.40 -16.40 2.97
C SER A 6 -5.42 -17.53 3.30
N PRO A 7 -4.13 -17.45 2.93
CA PRO A 7 -3.17 -18.46 3.34
C PRO A 7 -2.97 -18.33 4.85
N LYS A 8 -3.23 -19.43 5.53
CA LYS A 8 -2.92 -19.69 6.93
C LYS A 8 -1.43 -20.05 6.99
N HIS A 9 -0.62 -19.40 7.83
CA HIS A 9 0.53 -20.09 8.43
C HIS A 9 1.12 -19.40 9.67
N SER A 10 1.28 -20.25 10.71
CA SER A 10 2.34 -20.34 11.72
C SER A 10 2.73 -19.07 12.46
N GLY A 11 2.69 -19.10 13.80
CA GLY A 11 3.12 -18.02 14.68
C GLY A 11 4.60 -17.66 14.52
N VAL A 12 4.89 -16.90 13.47
CA VAL A 12 6.13 -16.16 13.32
C VAL A 12 5.89 -14.84 14.04
N PHE A 13 6.69 -14.52 15.05
CA PHE A 13 6.72 -13.18 15.62
C PHE A 13 7.30 -12.26 14.55
N VAL A 14 6.43 -11.69 13.73
CA VAL A 14 6.75 -10.62 12.81
C VAL A 14 6.31 -9.32 13.45
N GLU A 15 7.25 -8.40 13.60
CA GLU A 15 6.93 -7.05 14.04
C GLU A 15 6.53 -6.24 12.81
N GLU A 16 5.32 -5.69 12.82
CA GLU A 16 4.81 -4.91 11.70
C GLU A 16 4.86 -3.43 12.04
N LYS A 17 5.61 -2.65 11.26
CA LYS A 17 5.69 -1.20 11.44
C LYS A 17 5.20 -0.48 10.18
N SER A 18 4.43 0.59 10.41
CA SER A 18 3.87 1.39 9.33
C SER A 18 4.78 2.57 8.99
N PHE A 19 4.94 2.83 7.70
CA PHE A 19 5.71 3.95 7.17
C PHE A 19 4.93 4.67 6.08
N THR A 20 5.40 5.85 5.68
CA THR A 20 4.87 6.61 4.55
C THR A 20 5.89 6.61 3.43
N TYR A 21 5.50 6.17 2.23
CA TYR A 21 6.35 6.25 1.05
C TYR A 21 6.59 7.72 0.66
N LEU A 22 7.85 8.08 0.44
CA LEU A 22 8.24 9.42 -0.02
C LEU A 22 8.57 9.41 -1.51
N TYR A 23 9.62 8.69 -1.90
CA TYR A 23 10.09 8.61 -3.27
C TYR A 23 10.92 7.33 -3.48
N GLN A 24 11.21 7.03 -4.75
CA GLN A 24 12.15 5.97 -5.15
C GLN A 24 13.31 6.60 -5.90
N GLU A 25 14.52 6.13 -5.65
CA GLU A 25 15.73 6.49 -6.39
C GLU A 25 16.40 5.21 -6.88
N GLY A 26 16.34 4.96 -8.20
CA GLY A 26 16.82 3.71 -8.78
C GLY A 26 16.13 2.48 -8.20
N ASP A 27 16.89 1.65 -7.49
CA ASP A 27 16.44 0.43 -6.82
C ASP A 27 16.12 0.63 -5.33
N ASN A 28 16.28 1.85 -4.81
CA ASN A 28 16.02 2.20 -3.43
C ASN A 28 14.67 2.92 -3.29
N VAL A 29 13.99 2.65 -2.17
CA VAL A 29 12.73 3.27 -1.79
C VAL A 29 12.93 3.96 -0.45
N THR A 30 12.67 5.27 -0.41
CA THR A 30 12.73 6.07 0.80
C THR A 30 11.36 6.14 1.44
N LEU A 31 11.31 5.75 2.71
CA LEU A 31 10.12 5.72 3.55
C LEU A 31 10.31 6.66 4.73
N MET A 32 9.22 7.19 5.28
CA MET A 32 9.22 8.03 6.46
C MET A 32 8.45 7.36 7.59
N GLU A 33 9.06 7.32 8.76
CA GLU A 33 8.41 6.88 9.97
C GLU A 33 7.48 8.00 10.49
N PRO A 34 6.16 7.77 10.63
CA PRO A 34 5.22 8.81 11.04
C PRO A 34 5.40 9.34 12.48
N GLU A 35 5.99 8.57 13.40
CA GLU A 35 6.17 8.99 14.80
C GLU A 35 7.49 9.73 15.03
N THR A 36 8.61 9.22 14.51
CA THR A 36 9.94 9.84 14.67
C THR A 36 10.35 10.76 13.52
N PHE A 37 9.62 10.75 12.40
CA PHE A 37 9.99 11.45 11.16
C PHE A 37 11.35 11.01 10.58
N GLU A 38 11.86 9.86 11.01
CA GLU A 38 13.08 9.27 10.47
C GLU A 38 12.83 8.71 9.07
N GLN A 39 13.80 8.93 8.19
CA GLN A 39 13.79 8.35 6.84
C GLN A 39 14.48 6.99 6.86
N LEU A 40 13.81 5.99 6.30
CA LEU A 40 14.33 4.65 6.14
C LEU A 40 14.43 4.35 4.65
N GLU A 41 15.63 4.02 4.19
CA GLU A 41 15.86 3.53 2.84
C GLU A 41 15.80 2.01 2.82
N VAL A 42 15.01 1.46 1.91
CA VAL A 42 14.87 0.01 1.72
C VAL A 42 14.98 -0.34 0.24
N SER A 43 15.42 -1.56 -0.07
CA SER A 43 15.42 -2.04 -1.45
C SER A 43 13.99 -2.18 -1.96
N LYS A 44 13.76 -1.74 -3.21
CA LYS A 44 12.50 -1.91 -3.93
C LYS A 44 12.07 -3.38 -4.03
N GLU A 45 13.02 -4.30 -4.01
CA GLU A 45 12.77 -5.75 -4.04
C GLU A 45 11.93 -6.24 -2.85
N LEU A 46 11.98 -5.56 -1.69
CA LEU A 46 11.14 -5.88 -0.52
C LEU A 46 9.64 -5.80 -0.82
N PHE A 47 9.25 -4.92 -1.73
CA PHE A 47 7.87 -4.77 -2.18
C PHE A 47 7.49 -5.76 -3.30
N GLY A 48 8.48 -6.39 -3.93
CA GLY A 48 8.31 -7.30 -5.06
C GLY A 48 7.41 -6.72 -6.15
N LYS A 49 6.37 -7.47 -6.53
CA LYS A 49 5.41 -7.03 -7.56
C LYS A 49 4.57 -5.82 -7.14
N THR A 50 4.46 -5.55 -5.83
CA THR A 50 3.65 -4.44 -5.34
C THR A 50 4.36 -3.09 -5.44
N ALA A 51 5.67 -3.09 -5.71
CA ALA A 51 6.46 -1.87 -5.91
C ALA A 51 5.88 -0.98 -7.03
N ALA A 52 5.24 -1.58 -8.04
CA ALA A 52 4.61 -0.86 -9.15
C ALA A 52 3.40 -0.01 -8.74
N TYR A 53 2.84 -0.24 -7.55
CA TYR A 53 1.68 0.48 -7.03
C TYR A 53 2.05 1.52 -5.97
N LEU A 54 3.34 1.68 -5.66
CA LEU A 54 3.80 2.72 -4.75
C LEU A 54 3.46 4.09 -5.32
N LYS A 55 2.88 4.94 -4.46
CA LYS A 55 2.59 6.35 -4.74
C LYS A 55 3.10 7.18 -3.59
N ASP A 56 3.50 8.40 -3.91
CA ASP A 56 3.73 9.48 -2.96
C ASP A 56 2.65 9.51 -1.86
N GLU A 57 3.09 9.73 -0.62
CA GLU A 57 2.24 9.79 0.58
C GLU A 57 1.47 8.48 0.89
N MET A 58 1.76 7.37 0.21
CA MET A 58 1.14 6.08 0.49
C MET A 58 1.66 5.51 1.80
N LYS A 59 0.75 5.11 2.69
CA LYS A 59 1.11 4.30 3.86
C LYS A 59 1.49 2.89 3.43
N VAL A 60 2.65 2.41 3.85
CA VAL A 60 3.15 1.06 3.60
C VAL A 60 3.44 0.36 4.92
N THR A 61 3.45 -0.97 4.92
CA THR A 61 3.74 -1.78 6.12
C THR A 61 4.99 -2.60 5.86
N LEU A 62 5.98 -2.50 6.74
CA LEU A 62 7.17 -3.34 6.73
C LEU A 62 7.02 -4.41 7.80
N GLN A 63 7.32 -5.65 7.44
CA GLN A 63 7.37 -6.77 8.37
C GLN A 63 8.82 -7.05 8.72
N TYR A 64 9.14 -7.00 10.00
CA TYR A 64 10.46 -7.27 10.56
C TYR A 64 10.49 -8.66 11.16
N PHE A 65 11.59 -9.36 10.92
CA PHE A 65 11.92 -10.61 11.60
C PHE A 65 13.33 -10.49 12.17
N ASP A 66 13.48 -10.70 13.47
CA ASP A 66 14.77 -10.58 14.17
C ASP A 66 15.46 -9.21 13.94
N GLY A 67 14.66 -8.13 13.93
CA GLY A 67 15.13 -6.76 13.69
C GLY A 67 15.48 -6.43 12.23
N ARG A 68 15.25 -7.35 11.28
CA ARG A 68 15.51 -7.14 9.84
C ARG A 68 14.22 -7.06 9.03
N PRO A 69 14.07 -6.08 8.12
CA PRO A 69 12.91 -6.01 7.23
C PRO A 69 12.96 -7.19 6.24
N MET A 70 11.91 -8.02 6.24
CA MET A 70 11.78 -9.21 5.39
C MET A 70 10.87 -9.00 4.20
N SER A 71 9.82 -8.20 4.37
CA SER A 71 8.83 -7.91 3.34
C SER A 71 8.22 -6.53 3.58
N ALA A 72 7.78 -5.92 2.48
CA ALA A 72 6.98 -4.70 2.52
C ALA A 72 5.68 -4.89 1.74
N SER A 73 4.59 -4.36 2.28
CA SER A 73 3.24 -4.47 1.73
C SER A 73 2.63 -3.09 1.55
N VAL A 74 1.90 -2.91 0.45
CA VAL A 74 0.99 -1.78 0.27
C VAL A 74 -0.38 -2.11 0.87
N PRO A 75 -1.23 -1.12 1.19
CA PRO A 75 -2.55 -1.37 1.79
C PRO A 75 -3.45 -2.14 0.81
N PRO A 76 -4.21 -3.15 1.28
CA PRO A 76 -5.13 -3.91 0.42
C PRO A 76 -6.30 -3.05 -0.11
N ARG A 77 -6.60 -1.95 0.59
CA ARG A 77 -7.52 -0.90 0.17
C ARG A 77 -6.71 0.36 -0.08
N VAL A 78 -6.36 0.59 -1.34
CA VAL A 78 -5.89 1.90 -1.76
C VAL A 78 -7.13 2.79 -1.84
N THR A 79 -7.29 3.73 -0.91
CA THR A 79 -8.28 4.80 -1.04
C THR A 79 -7.79 5.73 -2.15
N CYS A 80 -7.89 5.30 -3.40
CA CYS A 80 -7.68 6.19 -4.54
C CYS A 80 -8.79 7.23 -4.50
N THR A 81 -8.44 8.46 -4.16
CA THR A 81 -9.33 9.60 -4.45
C THR A 81 -9.51 9.64 -5.96
N VAL A 82 -10.74 9.43 -6.43
CA VAL A 82 -11.10 9.62 -7.84
C VAL A 82 -10.92 11.10 -8.13
N VAL A 83 -9.83 11.48 -8.80
CA VAL A 83 -9.49 12.89 -9.09
C VAL A 83 -10.33 13.49 -10.21
N GLU A 84 -11.05 12.69 -11.00
CA GLU A 84 -12.02 13.23 -11.95
C GLU A 84 -13.11 12.21 -12.28
N ALA A 85 -14.30 12.39 -11.69
CA ALA A 85 -15.55 11.99 -12.30
C ALA A 85 -16.40 13.25 -12.36
N GLN A 86 -16.63 13.74 -13.58
CA GLN A 86 -17.39 14.97 -13.85
C GLN A 86 -18.67 15.02 -13.01
N PRO A 87 -18.95 16.15 -12.33
CA PRO A 87 -20.07 16.24 -11.42
C PRO A 87 -21.38 16.38 -12.21
N HIS A 88 -22.25 15.39 -12.04
CA HIS A 88 -23.69 15.33 -12.33
C HIS A 88 -24.19 15.70 -13.74
N SER A 89 -25.12 14.86 -14.22
CA SER A 89 -26.44 15.37 -14.57
C SER A 89 -27.49 14.33 -14.23
N LYS A 90 -28.25 14.62 -13.17
CA LYS A 90 -29.55 14.00 -12.94
C LYS A 90 -30.41 14.32 -14.16
N GLY A 91 -30.77 13.30 -14.93
CA GLY A 91 -31.57 13.41 -16.14
C GLY A 91 -32.59 12.28 -16.22
N ILE A 92 -33.69 12.46 -15.47
CA ILE A 92 -35.06 12.02 -15.76
C ILE A 92 -35.30 10.53 -16.08
N THR A 93 -36.03 9.92 -15.14
CA THR A 93 -36.98 8.80 -15.29
C THR A 93 -37.65 8.68 -16.67
N ALA A 94 -37.60 7.48 -17.28
CA ALA A 94 -38.75 6.74 -17.83
C ALA A 94 -38.26 5.56 -18.70
N GLN A 95 -38.72 4.34 -18.40
CA GLN A 95 -38.66 3.22 -19.35
C GLN A 95 -39.88 3.35 -20.28
N PRO A 96 -39.73 3.39 -21.61
CA PRO A 96 -40.86 3.29 -22.50
C PRO A 96 -41.23 1.82 -22.73
N GLN A 97 -42.52 1.56 -22.50
CA GLN A 97 -43.43 0.52 -23.00
C GLN A 97 -42.87 -0.80 -23.56
#